data_AF-A0A948S4S8-F1
#
_entry.id   AF-A0A948S4S8-F1
#
_cell.length_a   1.000
_cell.length_b   1.000
_cell.length_c   1.000
_cell.angle_alpha   90.00
_cell.angle_beta   90.00
_cell.angle_gamma   90.00
#
_symmetry.space_group_name_H-M   'P 1'
#
loop_
_entity.id
_entity.type
_entity.pdbx_description
1 polymer ?
#
loop_
_entity_poly.entity_id
_entity_poly.type
_entity_poly.pdbx_seq_one_letter_code
_entity_poly.pdbx_strand_id
1 'polypeptide(L)' 'MFQQHLDASGKTYSVHFRFALKASFWLLIAAITSFIHAILPNLFAFTSQRIVTKLIQESEQRRN' A
#
# COMPACT_ATOMS: atom_id res chain seq x y z
N MET A 1 11.41 -18.62 -13.56
CA MET A 1 11.75 -17.46 -12.70
C MET A 1 10.92 -16.19 -12.94
N PHE A 2 10.39 -15.88 -14.14
CA PHE A 2 9.32 -14.85 -14.27
C PHE A 2 7.93 -15.49 -14.39
N GLN A 3 7.78 -16.50 -15.26
CA GLN A 3 6.52 -17.24 -15.45
C GLN A 3 6.07 -18.00 -14.18
N GLN A 4 7.00 -18.66 -13.48
CA GLN A 4 6.73 -19.34 -12.20
C GLN A 4 6.21 -18.41 -11.08
N HIS A 5 6.47 -17.10 -11.15
CA HIS A 5 5.92 -16.15 -10.18
C HIS A 5 4.50 -15.66 -10.57
N LEU A 6 4.17 -15.71 -11.86
CA LEU A 6 2.85 -15.34 -12.39
C LEU A 6 1.82 -16.47 -12.21
N ASP A 7 2.23 -17.73 -12.40
CA ASP A 7 1.36 -18.91 -12.28
C ASP A 7 0.98 -19.25 -10.83
N ALA A 8 1.77 -18.83 -9.84
CA ALA A 8 1.59 -19.26 -8.44
C ALA A 8 0.38 -18.63 -7.71
N SER A 9 -0.30 -17.63 -8.30
CA SER A 9 -1.37 -16.89 -7.60
C SER A 9 -2.80 -17.21 -8.05
N GLY A 10 -3.00 -17.82 -9.21
CA GLY A 10 -4.33 -17.97 -9.81
C GLY A 10 -5.05 -16.64 -10.12
N LYS A 11 -4.40 -15.48 -9.91
CA LYS A 11 -4.91 -14.14 -10.19
C LYS A 11 -4.10 -13.54 -11.35
N THR A 12 -4.76 -12.82 -12.25
CA THR A 12 -4.09 -12.18 -13.40
C THR A 12 -3.00 -11.24 -12.89
N TYR A 13 -1.79 -11.31 -13.45
CA TYR A 13 -0.67 -10.39 -13.16
C TYR A 13 -1.12 -8.92 -13.02
N SER A 14 -2.01 -8.50 -13.90
CA SER A 14 -2.61 -7.16 -13.93
C SER A 14 -3.29 -6.76 -12.61
N VAL A 15 -3.91 -7.68 -11.88
CA VAL A 15 -4.55 -7.41 -10.58
C VAL A 15 -3.52 -7.15 -9.50
N HIS A 16 -2.47 -7.99 -9.44
CA HIS A 16 -1.36 -7.81 -8.50
C HIS A 16 -0.57 -6.54 -8.80
N PHE A 17 -0.27 -6.30 -10.07
CA PHE A 17 0.44 -5.11 -10.52
C PHE A 17 -0.31 -3.81 -10.19
N ARG A 18 -1.63 -3.76 -10.45
CA ARG A 18 -2.46 -2.60 -10.11
C ARG A 18 -2.51 -2.34 -8.60
N PHE A 19 -2.60 -3.40 -7.79
CA PHE A 19 -2.55 -3.24 -6.34
C PHE A 19 -1.18 -2.72 -5.89
N ALA A 20 -0.09 -3.31 -6.37
CA ALA A 20 1.26 -2.89 -6.02
C ALA A 20 1.49 -1.41 -6.36
N LEU A 21 1.12 -0.96 -7.57
CA LEU A 21 1.23 0.46 -7.95
C LEU A 21 0.40 1.38 -7.04
N LYS A 22 -0.85 1.00 -6.77
CA LYS A 22 -1.72 1.76 -5.86
C LYS A 22 -1.12 1.84 -4.47
N ALA A 23 -0.64 0.73 -3.93
CA ALA A 23 -0.03 0.66 -2.59
C ALA A 23 1.22 1.53 -2.53
N SER A 24 2.12 1.45 -3.52
CA SER A 24 3.32 2.27 -3.60
C SER A 24 3.01 3.77 -3.58
N PHE A 25 2.02 4.22 -4.35
CA PHE A 25 1.61 5.62 -4.35
C PHE A 25 1.12 6.09 -2.98
N TRP A 26 0.26 5.31 -2.33
CA TRP A 26 -0.27 5.65 -1.01
C TRP A 26 0.80 5.61 0.08
N LEU A 27 1.73 4.65 0.03
CA LEU A 27 2.86 4.58 0.96
C LEU A 27 3.79 5.78 0.80
N LEU A 28 3.99 6.30 -0.41
CA LEU A 28 4.74 7.54 -0.62
C LEU A 28 4.05 8.74 0.06
N ILE A 29 2.72 8.85 -0.07
CA ILE A 29 1.94 9.88 0.65
C ILE A 29 2.05 9.68 2.16
N ALA A 30 1.95 8.45 2.66
CA ALA A 30 2.09 8.15 4.09
C ALA A 30 3.48 8.53 4.61
N ALA A 31 4.54 8.31 3.83
CA ALA A 31 5.90 8.73 4.16
C ALA A 31 6.02 10.26 4.24
N ILE A 32 5.55 10.98 3.23
CA ILE A 32 5.59 12.45 3.19
C ILE A 32 4.81 13.05 4.36
N THR A 33 3.58 12.58 4.59
CA THR A 33 2.73 13.08 5.68
C THR A 33 3.28 12.76 7.07
N SER A 34 3.89 11.57 7.26
CA SER A 34 4.58 11.24 8.51
C SER A 34 5.79 12.13 8.74
N PHE A 35 6.56 12.42 7.70
CA PHE A 35 7.71 13.31 7.78
C PHE A 35 7.30 14.73 8.17
N ILE A 36 6.26 15.28 7.53
CA ILE A 36 5.73 16.60 7.90
C ILE A 36 5.20 16.59 9.34
N HIS A 37 4.44 15.56 9.73
CA HIS A 37 3.91 15.43 11.09
C HIS A 37 5.02 15.33 12.16
N ALA A 38 6.13 14.67 11.85
CA ALA A 38 7.28 14.57 12.76
C ALA A 38 7.91 15.94 13.06
N ILE A 39 7.86 16.88 12.10
CA ILE A 39 8.35 18.26 12.27
C ILE A 39 7.25 19.17 12.84
N LEU A 40 6.01 18.98 12.39
CA LEU A 40 4.83 19.78 12.74
C LEU A 40 3.69 18.85 13.21
N PRO A 41 3.66 18.46 14.50
CA PRO A 41 2.72 17.45 15.03
C PRO A 41 1.24 17.79 14.86
N ASN A 42 0.90 19.06 14.64
CA ASN A 42 -0.48 19.49 14.45
C ASN A 42 -0.99 19.27 13.01
N LEU A 43 -0.10 18.97 12.05
CA LEU A 43 -0.45 18.71 10.65
C LEU A 43 -0.52 17.21 10.37
N PHE A 44 -1.45 16.81 9.50
CA PHE A 44 -1.62 15.42 9.01
C PHE A 44 -1.77 14.35 10.12
N ALA A 45 -2.28 14.75 11.29
CA ALA A 45 -2.56 13.82 12.38
C ALA A 45 -3.38 12.62 11.86
N PHE A 46 -2.90 11.41 12.16
CA PHE A 46 -3.48 10.12 11.76
C PHE A 46 -3.55 9.83 10.26
N THR A 47 -3.05 10.72 9.38
CA THR A 47 -3.18 10.51 7.92
C THR A 47 -2.40 9.28 7.47
N SER A 48 -1.13 9.18 7.87
CA SER A 48 -0.28 8.02 7.56
C SER A 48 -0.82 6.73 8.18
N GLN A 49 -1.26 6.78 9.44
CA GLN A 49 -1.90 5.64 10.12
C GLN A 49 -3.11 5.14 9.33
N ARG A 50 -4.04 6.04 8.94
CA ARG A 50 -5.24 5.67 8.17
C ARG A 50 -4.89 5.04 6.83
N ILE A 51 -3.87 5.56 6.14
CA ILE A 51 -3.38 4.99 4.89
C ILE A 51 -2.87 3.56 5.10
N VAL A 52 -1.98 3.36 6.07
CA VAL A 52 -1.38 2.05 6.36
C VAL A 52 -2.45 1.04 6.77
N THR A 53 -3.37 1.41 7.67
CA THR A 53 -4.48 0.53 8.08
C THR A 53 -5.34 0.12 6.89
N LYS A 54 -5.67 1.05 5.99
CA LYS A 54 -6.45 0.74 4.79
C LYS A 54 -5.71 -0.21 3.85
N LEU A 55 -4.40 -0.02 3.66
CA LEU A 55 -3.60 -0.90 2.80
C LEU A 55 -3.47 -2.32 3.40
N ILE A 56 -3.34 -2.45 4.73
CA ILE A 56 -3.34 -3.75 5.41
C ILE A 56 -4.67 -4.47 5.16
N GLN A 57 -5.81 -3.79 5.40
CA GLN A 57 -7.14 -4.37 5.16
C GLN A 57 -7.32 -4.81 3.71
N GLU A 58 -6.93 -3.99 2.74
CA GLU A 58 -7.00 -4.35 1.32
C GLU A 58 -6.07 -5.51 0.96
N SER A 59 -4.89 -5.61 1.59
CA SER A 59 -3.96 -6.71 1.38
C SER A 59 -4.50 -8.03 1.94
N GLU A 60 -5.08 -7.99 3.15
CA GLU A 60 -5.68 -9.17 3.79
C GLU A 60 -6.87 -9.70 2.99
N GLN A 61 -7.76 -8.83 2.51
CA GLN A 61 -8.89 -9.20 1.64
C GLN A 61 -8.45 -9.92 0.37
N ARG A 62 -7.24 -9.64 -0.14
CA ARG A 62 -6.72 -10.23 -1.37
C ARG A 62 -5.91 -11.51 -1.14
N ARG A 63 -5.53 -11.81 0.10
CA ARG A 63 -4.77 -13.01 0.49
C ARG A 63 -5.63 -14.28 0.48
N ASN A 64 -6.95 -14.12 0.63
CA ASN A 64 -7.95 -15.18 0.50
C ASN A 64 -8.57 -15.20 -0.91
#